data_AF-A0A3N5KPA3-F1
#
_entry.id   AF-A0A3N5KPA3-F1
#
_cell.length_a   1.000
_cell.length_b   1.000
_cell.length_c   1.000
_cell.angle_alpha   90.00
_cell.angle_beta   90.00
_cell.angle_gamma   90.00
#
_symmetry.space_group_name_H-M   'P 1'
#
loop_
_entity.id
_entity.type
_entity.pdbx_description
1 polymer ?
#
loop_
_entity_poly.entity_id
_entity_poly.type
_entity_poly.pdbx_seq_one_letter_code
_entity_poly.pdbx_strand_id
1 'polypeptide(L)'
;MGPSNFKMLSVLILAPYIAGPSPADSSFSEYSFGAGGGQYATYDCSGQAHPNSIADIGVKVTHKFEAPFRIGASASVVSFNGRTNVIPYPDLAFDFKYFSLGTTGIRVGSEDGYYAELSAFDQVPLFTGKGFLRAGAGMRPGANTRLWLGVNTFPYHKTAFAGQLDFPITNNQFLFFNGRFGESGGVHEYGFSFGTRIRM
;
A
#
# COMPACT_ATOMS: atom_id res chain seq x y z
N MET A 1 2.60 36.70 -55.88
CA MET A 1 1.95 35.80 -54.89
C MET A 1 3.05 35.13 -54.10
N GLY A 2 3.27 35.56 -52.86
CA GLY A 2 4.32 34.98 -51.99
C GLY A 2 3.86 33.67 -51.37
N PRO A 3 4.78 32.74 -51.03
CA PRO A 3 4.43 31.51 -50.36
C PRO A 3 3.78 31.80 -49.00
N SER A 4 2.58 31.30 -48.79
CA SER A 4 1.89 31.40 -47.51
C SER A 4 2.62 30.55 -46.47
N ASN A 5 3.13 31.20 -45.42
CA ASN A 5 3.69 30.54 -44.26
C ASN A 5 2.58 29.75 -43.56
N PHE A 6 2.47 28.46 -43.85
CA PHE A 6 1.59 27.55 -43.12
C PHE A 6 2.12 27.43 -41.69
N LYS A 7 1.46 28.10 -40.74
CA LYS A 7 1.76 27.95 -39.31
C LYS A 7 1.35 26.55 -38.89
N MET A 8 2.34 25.74 -38.52
CA MET A 8 2.14 24.40 -38.00
C MET A 8 1.45 24.49 -36.64
N LEU A 9 0.14 24.18 -36.59
CA LEU A 9 -0.61 24.08 -35.35
C LEU A 9 -0.45 22.66 -34.81
N SER A 10 0.29 22.51 -33.71
CA SER A 10 0.40 21.25 -32.97
C SER A 10 -0.58 21.27 -31.82
N VAL A 11 -1.49 20.30 -31.79
CA VAL A 11 -2.46 20.13 -30.68
C VAL A 11 -1.96 18.98 -29.81
N LEU A 12 -1.71 19.27 -28.54
CA LEU A 12 -1.45 18.26 -27.51
C LEU A 12 -2.80 17.82 -26.94
N ILE A 13 -3.14 16.54 -27.12
CA ILE A 13 -4.33 15.95 -26.52
C ILE A 13 -3.88 15.08 -25.35
N LEU A 14 -4.30 15.45 -24.14
CA LEU A 14 -4.19 14.63 -22.93
C LEU A 14 -5.55 13.98 -22.69
N ALA A 15 -5.64 12.67 -22.89
CA ALA A 15 -6.85 11.91 -22.60
C ALA A 15 -6.60 10.98 -21.41
N PRO A 16 -7.38 11.08 -20.31
CA PRO A 16 -7.37 10.04 -19.30
C PRO A 16 -7.95 8.76 -19.92
N TYR A 17 -7.17 7.68 -19.91
CA TYR A 17 -7.67 6.36 -20.30
C TYR A 17 -7.95 5.54 -19.04
N ILE A 18 -9.21 5.15 -18.87
CA ILE A 18 -9.65 4.21 -17.84
C ILE A 18 -9.79 2.85 -18.52
N ALA A 19 -8.88 1.93 -18.23
CA ALA A 19 -9.04 0.54 -18.66
C ALA A 19 -10.04 -0.16 -17.72
N GLY A 20 -11.11 -0.72 -18.29
CA GLY A 20 -12.11 -1.50 -17.55
C GLY A 20 -11.58 -2.83 -17.00
N PRO A 21 -12.37 -3.54 -16.19
CA PRO A 21 -11.94 -4.76 -15.49
C PRO A 21 -11.42 -5.82 -16.47
N SER A 22 -10.24 -6.36 -16.18
CA SER A 22 -9.62 -7.45 -16.91
C SER A 22 -10.21 -8.78 -16.43
N PRO A 23 -10.37 -9.81 -17.29
CA PRO A 23 -10.82 -11.15 -16.88
C PRO A 23 -9.90 -11.87 -15.87
N ALA A 24 -8.83 -11.22 -15.41
CA ALA A 24 -7.97 -11.66 -14.31
C ALA A 24 -8.44 -11.15 -12.93
N ASP A 25 -9.73 -10.83 -12.76
CA ASP A 25 -10.30 -10.51 -11.46
C ASP A 25 -10.12 -11.71 -10.52
N SER A 26 -9.16 -11.59 -9.59
CA SER A 26 -8.96 -12.58 -8.55
C SER A 26 -9.56 -12.05 -7.26
N SER A 27 -10.58 -12.75 -6.75
CA SER A 27 -11.08 -12.53 -5.41
C SER A 27 -10.55 -13.66 -4.53
N PHE A 28 -10.12 -13.33 -3.31
CA PHE A 28 -9.70 -14.32 -2.33
C PHE A 28 -10.04 -13.85 -0.93
N SER A 29 -10.19 -14.82 -0.04
CA SER A 29 -10.38 -14.59 1.38
C SER A 29 -9.07 -14.86 2.12
N GLU A 30 -8.72 -13.97 3.03
CA GLU A 30 -7.54 -14.06 3.88
C GLU A 30 -7.99 -14.24 5.34
N TYR A 31 -7.63 -15.37 5.94
CA TYR A 31 -7.85 -15.66 7.35
C TYR A 31 -6.53 -15.51 8.08
N SER A 32 -6.45 -14.64 9.08
CA SER A 32 -5.25 -14.46 9.89
C SER A 32 -5.53 -14.80 11.35
N PHE A 33 -4.60 -15.49 11.98
CA PHE A 33 -4.60 -15.82 13.39
C PHE A 33 -3.29 -15.34 13.97
N GLY A 34 -3.30 -14.69 15.12
CA GLY A 34 -2.06 -14.19 15.71
C GLY A 34 -2.20 -13.81 17.16
N ALA A 35 -1.05 -13.48 17.73
CA ALA A 35 -0.92 -12.96 19.07
C ALA A 35 0.12 -11.84 19.06
N GLY A 36 -0.02 -10.91 19.99
CA GLY A 36 0.89 -9.80 20.14
C GLY A 36 0.97 -9.29 21.57
N GLY A 37 1.95 -8.44 21.79
CA GLY A 37 2.10 -7.74 23.05
C GLY A 37 3.08 -6.59 22.95
N GLY A 38 2.91 -5.63 23.83
CA GLY A 38 3.65 -4.38 23.80
C GLY A 38 3.38 -3.48 24.98
N GLN A 39 4.02 -2.32 24.94
CA GLN A 39 3.82 -1.22 25.86
C GLN A 39 3.44 0.02 25.07
N TYR A 40 2.41 0.73 25.53
CA TYR A 40 1.91 1.94 24.89
C TYR A 40 1.72 3.06 25.91
N ALA A 41 1.75 4.31 25.46
CA ALA A 41 1.43 5.44 26.30
C ALA A 41 -0.09 5.58 26.41
N THR A 42 -0.60 5.60 27.64
CA THR A 42 -1.98 6.03 27.94
C THR A 42 -1.94 7.37 28.66
N TYR A 43 -2.88 8.26 28.35
CA TYR A 43 -2.97 9.58 28.96
C TYR A 43 -4.10 9.61 29.99
N ASP A 44 -3.79 10.05 31.20
CA ASP A 44 -4.81 10.32 32.22
C ASP A 44 -5.50 11.68 31.98
N CYS A 45 -6.46 12.04 32.84
CA CYS A 45 -7.16 13.34 32.76
C CYS A 45 -6.24 14.54 33.00
N SER A 46 -5.03 14.34 33.54
CA SER A 46 -4.02 15.40 33.72
C SER A 46 -3.16 15.60 32.48
N GLY A 47 -3.27 14.72 31.47
CA GLY A 47 -2.42 14.72 30.28
C GLY A 47 -1.05 14.11 30.52
N GLN A 48 -0.82 13.47 31.67
CA GLN A 48 0.41 12.74 31.94
C GLN A 48 0.36 11.38 31.24
N ALA A 49 1.44 11.04 30.53
CA ALA A 49 1.60 9.74 29.88
C ALA A 49 2.07 8.69 30.88
N HIS A 50 1.40 7.53 30.88
CA HIS A 50 1.76 6.37 31.67
C HIS A 50 1.96 5.15 30.77
N PRO A 51 2.97 4.30 31.05
CA PRO A 51 3.14 3.05 30.32
C PRO A 51 2.02 2.07 30.65
N ASN A 52 1.37 1.53 29.62
CA ASN A 52 0.38 0.47 29.74
C ASN A 52 0.81 -0.73 28.91
N SER A 53 0.90 -1.90 29.54
CA SER A 53 1.21 -3.15 28.85
C SER A 53 -0.06 -3.76 28.27
N ILE A 54 0.02 -4.22 27.02
CA ILE A 54 -1.08 -4.86 26.31
C ILE A 54 -0.59 -6.21 25.80
N ALA A 55 -1.46 -7.21 25.87
CA ALA A 55 -1.32 -8.48 25.17
C ALA A 55 -2.64 -8.75 24.45
N ASP A 56 -2.56 -9.26 23.22
CA ASP A 56 -3.72 -9.58 22.40
C ASP A 56 -3.58 -10.92 21.70
N ILE A 57 -4.74 -11.52 21.42
CA ILE A 57 -4.92 -12.63 20.49
C ILE A 57 -6.08 -12.27 19.58
N GLY A 58 -5.99 -12.64 18.32
CA GLY A 58 -6.97 -12.16 17.34
C GLY A 58 -7.13 -13.10 16.16
N VAL A 59 -8.33 -13.03 15.58
CA VAL A 59 -8.67 -13.61 14.28
C VAL A 59 -9.13 -12.49 13.38
N LYS A 60 -8.57 -12.41 12.17
CA LYS A 60 -8.95 -11.43 11.14
C LYS A 60 -9.41 -12.18 9.90
N VAL A 61 -10.56 -11.79 9.37
CA VAL A 61 -11.03 -12.24 8.05
C VAL A 61 -11.05 -11.03 7.14
N THR A 62 -10.36 -11.11 6.00
CA THR A 62 -10.34 -10.04 5.00
C THR A 62 -10.64 -10.63 3.64
N HIS A 63 -11.69 -10.16 2.99
CA HIS A 63 -11.97 -10.52 1.60
C HIS A 63 -11.39 -9.44 0.69
N LYS A 64 -10.55 -9.85 -0.27
CA LYS A 64 -9.86 -8.94 -1.19
C LYS A 64 -10.36 -9.17 -2.60
N PHE A 65 -10.64 -8.06 -3.27
CA PHE A 65 -10.88 -8.00 -4.71
C PHE A 65 -9.64 -7.37 -5.33
N GLU A 66 -8.90 -8.16 -6.12
CA GLU A 66 -7.79 -7.64 -6.93
C GLU A 66 -8.32 -7.46 -8.36
N ALA A 67 -8.84 -6.26 -8.63
CA ALA A 67 -9.16 -5.81 -9.98
C ALA A 67 -8.06 -4.83 -10.42
N PRO A 68 -7.29 -5.12 -11.49
CA PRO A 68 -6.31 -4.17 -12.00
C PRO A 68 -7.06 -2.96 -12.56
N PHE A 69 -6.92 -1.79 -11.93
CA PHE A 69 -7.34 -0.54 -12.55
C PHE A 69 -6.11 0.25 -12.96
N ARG A 70 -5.95 0.42 -14.28
CA ARG A 70 -4.86 1.21 -14.87
C ARG A 70 -5.41 2.58 -15.22
N ILE A 71 -4.84 3.60 -14.60
CA ILE A 71 -5.04 4.99 -15.04
C ILE A 71 -3.79 5.39 -15.80
N GLY A 72 -3.94 5.50 -17.12
CA GLY A 72 -2.89 5.96 -18.02
C GLY A 72 -3.24 7.35 -18.56
N ALA A 73 -2.22 8.19 -18.73
CA ALA A 73 -2.33 9.40 -19.54
C ALA A 73 -1.63 9.14 -20.88
N SER A 74 -2.35 9.27 -21.98
CA SER A 74 -1.75 9.26 -23.31
C SER A 74 -1.62 10.68 -23.83
N ALA A 75 -0.46 11.01 -24.40
CA ALA A 75 -0.20 12.25 -25.08
C ALA A 75 0.02 11.97 -26.56
N SER A 76 -0.80 12.58 -27.42
CA SER A 76 -0.67 12.46 -28.87
C SER A 76 -0.47 13.83 -29.51
N VAL A 77 0.44 13.92 -30.48
CA VAL A 77 0.65 15.10 -31.32
C VAL A 77 0.07 14.81 -32.70
N VAL A 78 -0.96 15.55 -33.10
CA VAL A 78 -1.56 15.43 -34.43
C VAL A 78 -0.99 16.52 -35.34
N SER A 79 -0.41 16.10 -36.48
CA SER A 79 0.09 17.00 -37.52
C SER A 79 -0.85 16.98 -38.73
N PHE A 80 -1.31 18.14 -39.18
CA PHE A 80 -2.28 18.29 -40.28
C PHE A 80 -1.66 18.29 -41.69
N ASN A 81 -0.42 17.82 -41.85
CA ASN A 81 0.29 17.76 -43.14
C ASN A 81 0.17 16.39 -43.87
N GLY A 82 -0.90 15.64 -43.62
CA GLY A 82 -1.18 14.38 -44.33
C GLY A 82 -0.36 13.16 -43.87
N ARG A 83 0.42 13.28 -42.77
CA ARG A 83 1.09 12.15 -42.11
C ARG A 83 0.91 12.23 -40.60
N THR A 84 0.07 11.36 -40.07
CA THR A 84 -0.12 11.20 -38.62
C THR A 84 1.03 10.34 -38.08
N ASN A 85 2.04 10.96 -37.46
CA ASN A 85 3.02 10.22 -36.68
C ASN A 85 2.55 10.19 -35.22
N VAL A 86 1.89 9.09 -34.84
CA VAL A 86 1.63 8.81 -33.43
C VAL A 86 2.96 8.34 -32.84
N ILE A 87 3.61 9.19 -32.04
CA ILE A 87 4.73 8.78 -31.19
C ILE A 87 4.09 8.40 -29.85
N PRO A 88 3.89 7.10 -29.54
CA PRO A 88 3.46 6.71 -28.21
C PRO A 88 4.58 7.08 -27.23
N TYR A 89 4.33 8.04 -26.36
CA TYR A 89 5.18 8.25 -25.20
C TYR A 89 4.99 7.06 -24.26
N PRO A 90 6.06 6.52 -23.64
CA PRO A 90 5.95 5.38 -22.74
C PRO A 90 4.97 5.73 -21.62
N ASP A 91 4.03 4.82 -21.41
CA ASP A 91 2.92 4.95 -20.47
C ASP A 91 3.42 5.38 -19.08
N LEU A 92 3.06 6.59 -18.65
CA LEU A 92 2.97 6.90 -17.22
C LEU A 92 1.74 6.17 -16.69
N ALA A 93 1.90 4.85 -16.51
CA ALA A 93 0.87 4.00 -15.93
C ALA A 93 0.96 4.10 -14.40
N PHE A 94 -0.05 4.72 -13.80
CA PHE A 94 -0.32 4.51 -12.39
C PHE A 94 -1.10 3.20 -12.31
N ASP A 95 -0.38 2.12 -11.98
CA ASP A 95 -0.99 0.82 -11.74
C ASP A 95 -1.54 0.79 -10.31
N PHE A 96 -2.84 0.95 -10.18
CA PHE A 96 -3.48 0.80 -8.89
C PHE A 96 -3.93 -0.65 -8.75
N LYS A 97 -3.05 -1.46 -8.16
CA LYS A 97 -3.30 -2.90 -8.03
C LYS A 97 -4.31 -3.27 -6.94
N TYR A 98 -4.73 -2.34 -6.08
CA TYR A 98 -5.51 -2.68 -4.89
C TYR A 98 -6.64 -1.68 -4.63
N PHE A 99 -7.87 -2.11 -4.89
CA PHE A 99 -9.09 -1.49 -4.32
C PHE A 99 -9.88 -2.59 -3.60
N SER A 100 -9.74 -2.68 -2.27
CA SER A 100 -10.58 -3.59 -1.46
C SER A 100 -11.50 -2.74 -0.58
N LEU A 101 -12.77 -3.13 -0.54
CA LEU A 101 -13.77 -2.62 0.41
C LEU A 101 -13.33 -2.98 1.83
N GLY A 102 -12.50 -2.12 2.43
CA GLY A 102 -11.87 -2.32 3.74
C GLY A 102 -10.41 -1.89 3.83
N THR A 103 -9.71 -1.72 2.69
CA THR A 103 -8.28 -1.35 2.66
C THR A 103 -8.05 -0.28 1.59
N THR A 104 -7.71 0.95 1.98
CA THR A 104 -7.45 2.04 1.05
C THR A 104 -5.96 2.33 1.03
N GLY A 105 -5.27 2.06 -0.08
CA GLY A 105 -3.84 2.34 -0.17
C GLY A 105 -3.33 2.50 -1.58
N ILE A 106 -2.27 3.28 -1.72
CA ILE A 106 -1.52 3.47 -2.96
C ILE A 106 -0.18 2.77 -2.76
N ARG A 107 0.13 1.83 -3.65
CA ARG A 107 1.46 1.21 -3.74
C ARG A 107 2.07 1.59 -5.09
N VAL A 108 3.30 2.07 -5.08
CA VAL A 108 4.06 2.42 -6.30
C VAL A 108 5.33 1.57 -6.33
N GLY A 109 5.54 0.82 -7.41
CA GLY A 109 6.72 -0.03 -7.60
C GLY A 109 6.37 -1.45 -8.06
N SER A 110 7.31 -2.37 -7.90
CA SER A 110 7.14 -3.78 -8.30
C SER A 110 6.76 -4.66 -7.12
N GLU A 111 5.88 -5.63 -7.36
CA GLU A 111 5.54 -6.65 -6.35
C GLU A 111 6.68 -7.63 -6.12
N ASP A 112 7.51 -7.86 -7.13
CA ASP A 112 8.66 -8.78 -7.09
C ASP A 112 9.97 -8.05 -6.83
N GLY A 113 9.90 -6.75 -6.55
CA GLY A 113 11.06 -5.90 -6.30
C GLY A 113 10.80 -4.93 -5.15
N TYR A 114 11.21 -3.69 -5.35
CA TYR A 114 11.00 -2.62 -4.39
C TYR A 114 9.69 -1.89 -4.65
N TYR A 115 9.02 -1.49 -3.59
CA TYR A 115 7.82 -0.68 -3.66
C TYR A 115 7.75 0.33 -2.52
N ALA A 116 7.12 1.47 -2.78
CA ALA A 116 6.65 2.40 -1.77
C ALA A 116 5.15 2.17 -1.54
N GLU A 117 4.68 2.35 -0.32
CA GLU A 117 3.30 2.09 0.07
C GLU A 117 2.81 3.17 1.03
N LEU A 118 1.63 3.70 0.75
CA LEU A 118 0.82 4.51 1.64
C LEU A 118 -0.52 3.79 1.79
N SER A 119 -0.89 3.35 2.98
CA SER A 119 -2.18 2.70 3.20
C SER A 119 -2.87 3.17 4.47
N ALA A 120 -4.19 3.07 4.43
CA ALA A 120 -5.13 3.45 5.45
C ALA A 120 -6.13 2.30 5.64
N PHE A 121 -6.45 1.99 6.89
CA PHE A 121 -7.42 0.94 7.30
C PHE A 121 -7.07 -0.50 6.86
N ASP A 122 -5.96 -0.70 6.13
CA ASP A 122 -5.50 -2.02 5.68
C ASP A 122 -5.14 -2.97 6.85
N GLN A 123 -4.92 -2.39 8.03
CA GLN A 123 -4.58 -3.09 9.24
C GLN A 123 -5.41 -2.56 10.40
N VAL A 124 -6.67 -2.99 10.50
CA VAL A 124 -7.42 -2.87 11.76
C VAL A 124 -6.52 -3.48 12.85
N PRO A 125 -6.23 -2.76 13.96
CA PRO A 125 -5.26 -3.17 14.97
C PRO A 125 -5.85 -4.27 15.85
N LEU A 126 -6.15 -5.42 15.25
CA LEU A 126 -6.45 -6.64 15.97
C LEU A 126 -5.18 -7.24 16.58
N PHE A 127 -4.01 -6.83 16.09
CA PHE A 127 -2.71 -7.25 16.60
C PHE A 127 -1.86 -6.03 16.92
N THR A 128 -1.27 -6.06 18.12
CA THR A 128 -0.26 -5.13 18.58
C THR A 128 0.87 -4.95 17.54
N GLY A 129 1.29 -3.70 17.34
CA GLY A 129 2.38 -3.33 16.43
C GLY A 129 1.93 -2.88 15.03
N LYS A 130 0.63 -2.96 14.73
CA LYS A 130 0.04 -2.44 13.48
C LYS A 130 -0.66 -1.11 13.70
N GLY A 131 -0.57 -0.21 12.72
CA GLY A 131 -1.29 1.06 12.73
C GLY A 131 -2.30 1.14 11.59
N PHE A 132 -3.32 1.97 11.76
CA PHE A 132 -4.36 2.20 10.76
C PHE A 132 -3.81 2.91 9.53
N LEU A 133 -2.95 3.90 9.73
CA LEU A 133 -2.29 4.62 8.63
C LEU A 133 -0.83 4.20 8.62
N ARG A 134 -0.29 3.87 7.45
CA ARG A 134 1.13 3.53 7.28
C ARG A 134 1.69 4.11 5.99
N ALA A 135 2.94 4.51 6.06
CA ALA A 135 3.72 4.98 4.94
C ALA A 135 5.11 4.36 5.02
N GLY A 136 5.60 3.75 3.94
CA GLY A 136 6.89 3.08 3.98
C GLY A 136 7.31 2.48 2.66
N ALA A 137 8.36 1.68 2.72
CA ALA A 137 8.87 0.94 1.58
C ALA A 137 8.95 -0.55 1.91
N GLY A 138 8.81 -1.39 0.91
CA GLY A 138 9.06 -2.81 1.06
C GLY A 138 9.81 -3.39 -0.12
N MET A 139 10.24 -4.63 0.09
CA MET A 139 10.99 -5.40 -0.87
C MET A 139 10.68 -6.88 -0.71
N ARG A 140 10.94 -7.65 -1.77
CA ARG A 140 10.97 -9.11 -1.73
C ARG A 140 12.41 -9.63 -1.84
N PRO A 141 13.13 -9.85 -0.72
CA PRO A 141 14.52 -10.31 -0.78
C PRO A 141 14.67 -11.75 -1.29
N GLY A 142 13.57 -12.51 -1.37
CA GLY A 142 13.50 -13.81 -2.04
C GLY A 142 12.13 -13.98 -2.66
N ALA A 143 11.96 -15.04 -3.47
CA ALA A 143 10.74 -15.25 -4.28
C ALA A 143 9.43 -15.08 -3.49
N ASN A 144 9.46 -15.43 -2.20
CA ASN A 144 8.24 -15.49 -1.41
C ASN A 144 8.32 -14.67 -0.10
N THR A 145 9.50 -14.21 0.36
CA THR A 145 9.60 -13.39 1.59
C THR A 145 9.30 -11.94 1.28
N ARG A 146 8.48 -11.28 2.12
CA ARG A 146 8.18 -9.85 1.99
C ARG A 146 8.64 -9.10 3.23
N LEU A 147 9.49 -8.11 3.04
CA LEU A 147 9.88 -7.17 4.08
C LEU A 147 9.24 -5.81 3.79
N TRP A 148 8.72 -5.16 4.82
CA TRP A 148 8.28 -3.78 4.76
C TRP A 148 8.80 -3.03 5.98
N LEU A 149 9.28 -1.82 5.77
CA LEU A 149 9.74 -0.90 6.80
C LEU A 149 9.12 0.47 6.52
N GLY A 150 8.76 1.18 7.57
CA GLY A 150 8.19 2.50 7.42
C GLY A 150 7.75 3.08 8.73
N VAL A 151 6.70 3.87 8.65
CA VAL A 151 6.04 4.46 9.79
C VAL A 151 4.57 4.08 9.79
N ASN A 152 4.01 3.93 10.99
CA ASN A 152 2.57 3.80 11.15
C ASN A 152 2.04 4.71 12.27
N THR A 153 0.77 5.07 12.18
CA THR A 153 0.07 5.92 13.16
C THR A 153 -1.37 5.46 13.31
N PHE A 154 -1.98 5.85 14.43
CA PHE A 154 -3.34 5.50 14.86
C PHE A 154 -3.54 3.97 15.08
N PRO A 155 -4.18 3.50 16.16
CA PRO A 155 -4.87 4.25 17.21
C PRO A 155 -3.91 4.95 18.18
N TYR A 156 -2.61 4.80 17.97
CA TYR A 156 -1.57 5.40 18.79
C TYR A 156 -1.48 6.91 18.63
N HIS A 157 -1.04 7.59 19.69
CA HIS A 157 -0.95 9.04 19.78
C HIS A 157 0.13 9.66 18.89
N LYS A 158 1.16 8.88 18.52
CA LYS A 158 2.28 9.35 17.71
C LYS A 158 2.59 8.40 16.56
N THR A 159 3.21 8.96 15.53
CA THR A 159 3.82 8.19 14.46
C THR A 159 5.04 7.44 15.02
N ALA A 160 5.18 6.17 14.67
CA ALA A 160 6.27 5.33 15.13
C ALA A 160 6.89 4.58 13.96
N PHE A 161 8.14 4.17 14.10
CA PHE A 161 8.78 3.27 13.17
C PHE A 161 8.10 1.90 13.25
N ALA A 162 7.91 1.26 12.10
CA ALA A 162 7.29 -0.04 12.02
C ALA A 162 7.97 -0.92 10.97
N GLY A 163 7.98 -2.22 11.26
CA GLY A 163 8.45 -3.26 10.37
C GLY A 163 7.43 -4.38 10.26
N GLN A 164 7.36 -4.98 9.09
CA GLN A 164 6.57 -6.17 8.83
C GLN A 164 7.39 -7.14 7.99
N LEU A 165 7.32 -8.41 8.35
CA LEU A 165 8.00 -9.50 7.68
C LEU A 165 7.01 -10.64 7.48
N ASP A 166 6.70 -10.95 6.23
CA ASP A 166 5.85 -12.08 5.87
C ASP A 166 6.73 -13.20 5.29
N PHE A 167 6.67 -14.39 5.91
CA PHE A 167 7.35 -15.61 5.49
C PHE A 167 6.34 -16.66 5.04
N PRO A 168 6.38 -17.10 3.78
CA PRO A 168 5.48 -18.15 3.29
C PRO A 168 5.93 -19.51 3.78
N ILE A 169 4.96 -20.29 4.25
CA ILE A 169 5.09 -21.72 4.50
C ILE A 169 4.74 -22.49 3.23
N THR A 170 3.66 -22.06 2.54
CA THR A 170 3.17 -22.64 1.29
C THR A 170 2.73 -21.52 0.35
N ASN A 171 2.23 -21.86 -0.85
CA ASN A 171 1.67 -20.88 -1.79
C ASN A 171 0.45 -20.10 -1.23
N ASN A 172 -0.18 -20.61 -0.17
CA ASN A 172 -1.38 -20.04 0.42
C ASN A 172 -1.30 -19.85 1.94
N GLN A 173 -0.17 -20.14 2.57
CA GLN A 173 0.03 -19.98 4.01
C GLN A 173 1.28 -19.16 4.29
N PHE A 174 1.16 -18.19 5.19
CA PHE A 174 2.21 -17.25 5.53
C PHE A 174 2.30 -17.07 7.04
N LEU A 175 3.49 -17.17 7.60
CA LEU A 175 3.81 -16.56 8.88
C LEU A 175 3.99 -15.06 8.67
N PHE A 176 3.56 -14.27 9.64
CA PHE A 176 3.87 -12.85 9.68
C PHE A 176 4.48 -12.49 11.02
N PHE A 177 5.34 -11.49 10.99
CA PHE A 177 5.91 -10.82 12.14
C PHE A 177 5.77 -9.32 11.94
N ASN A 178 5.28 -8.60 12.94
CA ASN A 178 5.22 -7.14 12.92
C ASN A 178 5.92 -6.60 14.16
N GLY A 179 6.57 -5.46 14.00
CA GLY A 179 7.18 -4.70 15.07
C GLY A 179 6.88 -3.23 14.90
N ARG A 180 6.67 -2.52 16.01
CA ARG A 180 6.53 -1.06 16.08
C ARG A 180 7.37 -0.54 17.23
N PHE A 181 8.03 0.58 17.02
CA PHE A 181 8.87 1.27 18.00
C PHE A 181 8.70 2.79 17.89
N GLY A 182 8.36 3.44 18.98
CA GLY A 182 8.17 4.89 19.03
C GLY A 182 8.25 5.43 20.46
N GLU A 183 7.86 6.70 20.62
CA GLU A 183 7.80 7.36 21.92
C GLU A 183 6.63 8.34 21.93
N SER A 184 5.91 8.42 23.04
CA SER A 184 4.83 9.38 23.24
C SER A 184 4.83 9.90 24.68
N GLY A 185 4.98 11.22 24.84
CA GLY A 185 4.96 11.85 26.17
C GLY A 185 6.07 11.37 27.12
N GLY A 186 7.24 11.02 26.60
CA GLY A 186 8.37 10.48 27.39
C GLY A 186 8.25 8.98 27.71
N VAL A 187 7.18 8.31 27.26
CA VAL A 187 7.01 6.86 27.39
C VAL A 187 7.43 6.19 26.09
N HIS A 188 8.38 5.26 26.17
CA HIS A 188 8.73 4.40 25.04
C HIS A 188 7.58 3.46 24.71
N GLU A 189 7.18 3.45 23.44
CA GLU A 189 6.15 2.58 22.90
C GLU A 189 6.81 1.49 22.05
N TYR A 190 6.47 0.24 22.32
CA TYR A 190 6.89 -0.88 21.48
C TYR A 190 5.78 -1.91 21.39
N GLY A 191 5.70 -2.61 20.27
CA GLY A 191 4.68 -3.62 20.07
C GLY A 191 5.11 -4.65 19.04
N PHE A 192 4.93 -5.91 19.36
CA PHE A 192 5.25 -7.03 18.49
C PHE A 192 4.02 -7.90 18.31
N SER A 193 3.86 -8.44 17.11
CA SER A 193 2.90 -9.51 16.87
C SER A 193 3.47 -10.52 15.90
N PHE A 194 3.02 -11.75 16.07
CA PHE A 194 3.31 -12.85 15.17
C PHE A 194 2.06 -13.67 14.92
N GLY A 195 2.02 -14.39 13.81
CA GLY A 195 0.87 -15.21 13.51
C GLY A 195 0.97 -15.91 12.17
N THR A 196 -0.14 -16.52 11.78
CA THR A 196 -0.31 -17.20 10.51
C THR A 196 -1.44 -16.55 9.70
N ARG A 197 -1.34 -16.66 8.39
CA ARG A 197 -2.29 -16.15 7.42
C ARG A 197 -2.51 -17.19 6.35
N ILE A 198 -3.78 -17.46 6.05
CA ILE A 198 -4.20 -18.43 5.05
C ILE A 198 -5.00 -17.70 3.97
N ARG A 199 -4.61 -17.88 2.71
CA ARG A 199 -5.32 -17.38 1.54
C ARG A 199 -6.19 -18.51 0.96
N MET A 200 -7.46 -18.23 0.73
CA MET A 200 -8.43 -19.15 0.11
C MET A 200 -9.06 -18.49 -1.12
#